data_AF-A0A8C8UNA6-F1
#
_entry.id   AF-A0A8C8UNA6-F1
#
_cell.length_a   1.000
_cell.length_b   1.000
_cell.length_c   1.000
_cell.angle_alpha   90.00
_cell.angle_beta   90.00
_cell.angle_gamma   90.00
#
_symmetry.space_group_name_H-M   'P 1'
#
loop_
_entity.id
_entity.type
_entity.pdbx_description
1 polymer ?
#
loop_
_entity_poly.entity_id
_entity_poly.type
_entity_poly.pdbx_seq_one_letter_code
_entity_poly.pdbx_strand_id
1 'polypeptide(L)'
;MGKLCVLIISLLLLKFFLILCSFTKTNCFWRIKNNEDDGDLRNDCEFLLFLSPEPIEEAFSNILINFRIPTRKFEFFLVLIFATEEINKNPYLLPNMSLIFSVLADMCFDSLKVIDEIHSTQNNVSKLPNYDCRKSTCDVSLTGPSWSTSIKMTTFIKHPKIFFGPFNPILSDNVLFPYVYQIAHKDICLPKAMVSLMLYFTWTWVGLVVSDDDQGIQFLSDLREEIQRNGVCLAFVNVIPDSMQLYTARAGIYDKQIMTSSAKVVIIYGEMNSTLEVSFRRWGCLGIKRIWVTTSQWDVTTSNRDFSLDPFQGTVTFAHHHGKVSKFRNFMQTMNTSKYPVDISQMRTKWNYYNCSVSETNYSSMNHCSFNTTLEWFSQHRFDMVLSEEGYNLYNAVYAVAHTYHEILYQLLESQPIAKLGGIFYDCLQMASLLKSRVFTNPIGELVDMNLRGKLCADYDIYNIWNFPQGFGLKVKIGGYSSYFPQNQQLHISKDLEQTMGATLVCTP
;
A
#
# COMPACT_ATOMS: atom_id res chain seq x y z
N MET A 1 14.60 -38.17 -31.65
CA MET A 1 14.65 -37.14 -30.59
C MET A 1 14.17 -35.76 -31.06
N GLY A 2 14.68 -35.19 -32.17
CA GLY A 2 14.28 -33.83 -32.61
C GLY A 2 12.77 -33.60 -32.82
N LYS A 3 12.04 -34.57 -33.38
CA LYS A 3 10.59 -34.46 -33.58
C LYS A 3 9.77 -34.46 -32.28
N LEU A 4 10.28 -35.10 -31.22
CA LEU A 4 9.61 -35.15 -29.91
C LEU A 4 9.78 -33.81 -29.17
N CYS A 5 10.96 -33.19 -29.24
CA CYS A 5 11.18 -31.84 -28.72
C CYS A 5 10.28 -30.80 -29.41
N VAL A 6 10.15 -30.86 -30.74
CA VAL A 6 9.27 -29.92 -31.47
C VAL A 6 7.81 -30.09 -31.08
N LEU A 7 7.36 -31.32 -30.83
CA LEU A 7 6.00 -31.60 -30.38
C LEU A 7 5.75 -31.09 -28.95
N ILE A 8 6.72 -31.28 -28.04
CA ILE A 8 6.66 -30.79 -26.66
C ILE A 8 6.66 -29.26 -26.61
N ILE A 9 7.53 -28.62 -27.40
CA ILE A 9 7.59 -27.15 -27.52
C ILE A 9 6.28 -26.62 -28.12
N SER A 10 5.74 -27.28 -29.15
CA SER A 10 4.46 -26.89 -29.74
C SER A 10 3.30 -27.06 -28.77
N LEU A 11 3.28 -28.12 -27.97
CA LEU A 11 2.26 -28.35 -26.94
C LEU A 11 2.37 -27.33 -25.80
N LEU A 12 3.58 -26.95 -25.39
CA LEU A 12 3.82 -25.91 -24.39
C LEU A 12 3.38 -24.54 -24.91
N LEU A 13 3.68 -24.21 -26.17
CA LEU A 13 3.22 -22.99 -26.83
C LEU A 13 1.69 -22.97 -26.98
N LEU A 14 1.07 -24.10 -27.34
CA LEU A 14 -0.38 -24.21 -27.45
C LEU A 14 -1.06 -24.03 -26.08
N LYS A 15 -0.49 -24.63 -25.03
CA LYS A 15 -0.98 -24.48 -23.65
C LYS A 15 -0.83 -23.05 -23.15
N PHE A 16 0.28 -22.39 -23.49
CA PHE A 16 0.50 -20.95 -23.24
C PHE A 16 -0.51 -20.07 -23.98
N PHE A 17 -0.78 -20.35 -25.25
CA PHE A 17 -1.80 -19.65 -26.04
C PHE A 17 -3.22 -19.86 -25.52
N LEU A 18 -3.54 -21.05 -25.02
CA LEU A 18 -4.82 -21.35 -24.40
C LEU A 18 -4.99 -20.63 -23.06
N ILE A 19 -3.92 -20.53 -22.26
CA ILE A 19 -3.87 -19.70 -21.03
C ILE A 19 -4.09 -18.22 -21.38
N LEU A 20 -3.47 -17.72 -22.46
CA LEU A 20 -3.68 -16.37 -22.97
C LEU A 20 -5.11 -16.12 -23.46
N CYS A 21 -5.74 -17.12 -24.09
CA CYS A 21 -7.12 -17.01 -24.60
C CYS A 21 -8.20 -17.16 -23.53
N SER A 22 -7.93 -17.86 -22.41
CA SER A 22 -8.88 -17.97 -21.30
C SER A 22 -8.97 -16.70 -20.44
N PHE A 23 -8.04 -15.75 -20.62
CA PHE A 23 -8.12 -14.43 -20.00
C PHE A 23 -9.22 -13.58 -20.66
N THR A 24 -10.47 -13.86 -20.33
CA THR A 24 -11.60 -13.01 -20.71
C THR A 24 -11.45 -11.64 -20.03
N LYS A 25 -11.18 -10.60 -20.82
CA LYS A 25 -11.02 -9.18 -20.40
C LYS A 25 -10.11 -9.00 -19.19
N THR A 26 -8.81 -9.21 -19.38
CA THR A 26 -7.85 -8.65 -18.44
C THR A 26 -7.83 -7.13 -18.66
N ASN A 27 -8.33 -6.36 -17.68
CA ASN A 27 -8.18 -4.92 -17.69
C ASN A 27 -6.70 -4.59 -17.51
N CYS A 28 -6.11 -3.77 -18.38
CA CYS A 28 -4.76 -3.28 -18.16
C CYS A 28 -4.79 -2.41 -16.89
N PHE A 29 -3.84 -2.57 -15.98
CA PHE A 29 -3.81 -1.82 -14.73
C PHE A 29 -2.43 -1.26 -14.45
N TRP A 30 -2.38 -0.23 -13.62
CA TRP A 30 -1.25 0.68 -13.49
C TRP A 30 -0.66 0.67 -12.07
N ARG A 31 0.68 0.70 -11.94
CA ARG A 31 1.39 0.98 -10.69
C ARG A 31 2.72 1.67 -10.95
N ILE A 32 3.14 2.55 -10.03
CA ILE A 32 4.42 3.27 -10.09
C ILE A 32 5.59 2.28 -10.06
N LYS A 33 6.63 2.51 -10.89
CA LYS A 33 7.85 1.68 -10.91
C LYS A 33 8.71 1.98 -9.68
N ASN A 34 9.06 0.93 -8.94
CA ASN A 34 10.12 1.00 -7.95
C ASN A 34 11.47 0.87 -8.67
N ASN A 35 12.07 1.98 -9.11
CA ASN A 35 13.44 1.97 -9.63
C ASN A 35 14.46 1.71 -8.50
N GLU A 36 15.58 1.10 -8.87
CA GLU A 36 16.72 0.76 -8.00
C GLU A 36 17.69 1.94 -7.78
N ASP A 37 17.61 3.00 -8.59
CA ASP A 37 18.59 4.11 -8.59
C ASP A 37 18.23 5.32 -7.69
N ASP A 38 17.04 5.35 -7.09
CA ASP A 38 16.72 6.39 -6.10
C ASP A 38 17.22 5.86 -4.74
N GLY A 39 18.46 6.20 -4.40
CA GLY A 39 19.24 5.72 -3.23
C GLY A 39 18.68 6.08 -1.84
N ASP A 40 17.36 6.23 -1.71
CA ASP A 40 16.68 6.42 -0.44
C ASP A 40 15.58 5.38 -0.28
N LEU A 41 15.82 4.41 0.60
CA LEU A 41 14.95 3.27 0.88
C LEU A 41 13.69 3.65 1.68
N ARG A 42 13.50 4.94 2.02
CA ARG A 42 12.45 5.37 2.96
C ARG A 42 11.29 6.08 2.27
N ASN A 43 10.14 5.39 2.25
CA ASN A 43 8.90 5.85 1.62
C ASN A 43 8.08 6.82 2.49
N ASP A 44 8.56 7.19 3.67
CA ASP A 44 7.76 7.89 4.67
C ASP A 44 7.45 9.33 4.31
N CYS A 45 6.27 9.76 4.71
CA CYS A 45 5.78 11.10 4.57
C CYS A 45 4.87 11.49 5.73
N GLU A 46 4.90 12.78 6.06
CA GLU A 46 3.94 13.41 6.94
C GLU A 46 3.22 14.53 6.19
N PHE A 47 1.89 14.47 6.18
CA PHE A 47 1.03 15.45 5.54
C PHE A 47 0.15 16.12 6.59
N LEU A 48 0.08 17.44 6.59
CA LEU A 48 -0.73 18.19 7.54
C LEU A 48 -2.04 18.62 6.88
N LEU A 49 -3.19 18.33 7.47
CA LEU A 49 -4.50 18.78 7.02
C LEU A 49 -5.10 19.80 7.98
N PHE A 50 -5.70 20.83 7.39
CA PHE A 50 -6.35 21.92 8.09
C PHE A 50 -7.47 22.54 7.25
N LEU A 51 -8.38 23.26 7.89
CA LEU A 51 -9.45 23.98 7.22
C LEU A 51 -9.01 25.41 6.88
N SER A 52 -9.48 25.92 5.75
CA SER A 52 -9.39 27.33 5.39
C SER A 52 -10.72 27.84 4.82
N PRO A 53 -11.09 29.09 5.13
CA PRO A 53 -12.23 29.75 4.48
C PRO A 53 -11.93 30.20 3.03
N GLU A 54 -10.67 30.16 2.58
CA GLU A 54 -10.27 30.59 1.24
C GLU A 54 -10.50 29.50 0.17
N PRO A 55 -10.75 29.89 -1.09
CA PRO A 55 -10.82 28.96 -2.21
C PRO A 55 -9.45 28.33 -2.52
N ILE A 56 -9.52 27.07 -2.94
CA ILE A 56 -8.39 26.14 -3.17
C ILE A 56 -7.25 26.71 -4.06
N GLU A 57 -7.58 27.55 -5.04
CA GLU A 57 -6.64 28.00 -6.09
C GLU A 57 -5.54 28.94 -5.56
N GLU A 58 -5.84 29.77 -4.56
CA GLU A 58 -4.85 30.62 -3.89
C GLU A 58 -3.99 29.82 -2.89
N ALA A 59 -4.56 28.80 -2.26
CA ALA A 59 -3.87 27.97 -1.28
C ALA A 59 -2.79 27.04 -1.89
N PHE A 60 -3.11 26.34 -2.99
CA PHE A 60 -2.13 25.41 -3.61
C PHE A 60 -0.91 26.14 -4.20
N SER A 61 -1.10 27.39 -4.64
CA SER A 61 -0.03 28.22 -5.21
C SER A 61 1.09 28.53 -4.21
N ASN A 62 0.76 28.60 -2.91
CA ASN A 62 1.73 28.86 -1.84
C ASN A 62 2.34 27.58 -1.22
N ILE A 63 1.68 26.43 -1.34
CA ILE A 63 2.04 25.19 -0.63
C ILE A 63 3.09 24.36 -1.38
N LEU A 64 3.22 24.54 -2.70
CA LEU A 64 3.94 23.61 -3.59
C LEU A 64 5.15 24.20 -4.32
N ILE A 65 5.64 25.35 -3.86
CA ILE A 65 6.75 26.06 -4.52
C ILE A 65 8.03 25.20 -4.42
N ASN A 66 8.39 24.55 -5.54
CA ASN A 66 9.65 23.86 -5.86
C ASN A 66 9.99 22.58 -5.06
N PHE A 67 9.18 21.52 -5.17
CA PHE A 67 9.55 20.20 -4.63
C PHE A 67 9.79 19.14 -5.71
N ARG A 68 10.88 18.39 -5.58
CA ARG A 68 11.16 17.18 -6.37
C ARG A 68 10.62 15.96 -5.64
N ILE A 69 9.35 15.63 -5.85
CA ILE A 69 8.72 14.45 -5.22
C ILE A 69 9.42 13.16 -5.69
N PRO A 70 9.85 12.26 -4.80
CA PRO A 70 10.39 10.96 -5.19
C PRO A 70 9.34 10.13 -5.92
N THR A 71 9.76 9.39 -6.94
CA THR A 71 8.87 8.59 -7.81
C THR A 71 7.86 7.75 -7.03
N ARG A 72 8.32 7.08 -5.97
CA ARG A 72 7.52 6.18 -5.13
C ARG A 72 6.44 6.88 -4.30
N LYS A 73 6.50 8.20 -4.15
CA LYS A 73 5.60 9.02 -3.29
C LYS A 73 4.54 9.80 -4.09
N PHE A 74 4.60 9.77 -5.42
CA PHE A 74 3.64 10.48 -6.28
C PHE A 74 2.21 9.99 -6.09
N GLU A 75 1.99 8.70 -5.86
CA GLU A 75 0.64 8.18 -5.66
C GLU A 75 -0.03 8.85 -4.46
N PHE A 76 0.67 8.94 -3.32
CA PHE A 76 0.13 9.58 -2.11
C PHE A 76 -0.23 11.04 -2.35
N PHE A 77 0.62 11.77 -3.08
CA PHE A 77 0.34 13.15 -3.44
C PHE A 77 -0.88 13.31 -4.36
N LEU A 78 -1.02 12.44 -5.36
CA LEU A 78 -2.17 12.41 -6.26
C LEU A 78 -3.47 12.07 -5.51
N VAL A 79 -3.40 11.12 -4.57
CA VAL A 79 -4.53 10.76 -3.71
C VAL A 79 -4.95 11.94 -2.83
N LEU A 80 -4.00 12.68 -2.24
CA LEU A 80 -4.29 13.86 -1.43
C LEU A 80 -4.99 14.96 -2.23
N ILE A 81 -4.47 15.29 -3.43
CA ILE A 81 -5.13 16.26 -4.32
C ILE A 81 -6.53 15.77 -4.67
N PHE A 82 -6.65 14.53 -5.11
CA PHE A 82 -7.92 13.97 -5.52
C PHE A 82 -8.97 14.00 -4.40
N ALA A 83 -8.62 13.49 -3.22
CA ALA A 83 -9.51 13.41 -2.07
C ALA A 83 -9.94 14.81 -1.61
N THR A 84 -9.00 15.74 -1.47
CA THR A 84 -9.32 17.12 -1.05
C THR A 84 -10.15 17.86 -2.09
N GLU A 85 -9.87 17.72 -3.39
CA GLU A 85 -10.72 18.28 -4.44
C GLU A 85 -12.13 17.67 -4.44
N GLU A 86 -12.23 16.35 -4.23
CA GLU A 86 -13.53 15.67 -4.18
C GLU A 86 -14.37 16.15 -3.00
N ILE A 87 -13.75 16.29 -1.83
CA ILE A 87 -14.39 16.81 -0.61
C ILE A 87 -14.81 18.26 -0.79
N ASN A 88 -13.94 19.13 -1.28
CA ASN A 88 -14.24 20.55 -1.40
C ASN A 88 -15.25 20.87 -2.50
N LYS A 89 -15.47 19.95 -3.47
CA LYS A 89 -16.55 20.04 -4.45
C LYS A 89 -17.88 19.49 -3.93
N ASN A 90 -17.91 18.87 -2.74
CA ASN A 90 -19.12 18.32 -2.15
C ASN A 90 -19.87 19.39 -1.34
N PRO A 91 -21.08 19.82 -1.75
CA PRO A 91 -21.82 20.86 -1.03
C PRO A 91 -22.34 20.40 0.34
N TYR A 92 -22.36 19.08 0.60
CA TYR A 92 -22.89 18.51 1.84
C TYR A 92 -21.81 18.23 2.89
N LEU A 93 -20.52 18.25 2.51
CA LEU A 93 -19.40 17.99 3.41
C LEU A 93 -18.49 19.21 3.44
N LEU A 94 -18.36 19.81 4.63
CA LEU A 94 -17.63 21.08 4.84
C LEU A 94 -18.17 22.26 4.00
N PRO A 95 -19.45 22.63 4.11
CA PRO A 95 -19.99 23.78 3.36
C PRO A 95 -19.27 25.08 3.76
N ASN A 96 -18.94 25.91 2.76
CA ASN A 96 -18.23 27.19 2.91
C ASN A 96 -16.81 27.09 3.50
N MET A 97 -16.24 25.90 3.59
CA MET A 97 -14.87 25.67 4.08
C MET A 97 -14.13 24.76 3.11
N SER A 98 -12.85 25.04 2.89
CA SER A 98 -11.96 24.20 2.09
C SER A 98 -11.06 23.38 3.01
N LEU A 99 -10.99 22.07 2.81
CA LEU A 99 -9.95 21.22 3.37
C LEU A 99 -8.68 21.36 2.53
N ILE A 100 -7.57 21.71 3.18
CA ILE A 100 -6.28 21.91 2.54
C ILE A 100 -5.28 20.98 3.19
N PHE A 101 -4.28 20.54 2.42
CA PHE A 101 -3.14 19.80 2.94
C PHE A 101 -1.83 20.54 2.64
N SER A 102 -0.86 20.42 3.54
CA SER A 102 0.52 20.87 3.35
C SER A 102 1.49 19.70 3.46
N VAL A 103 2.53 19.73 2.64
CA VAL A 103 3.65 18.77 2.70
C VAL A 103 4.76 19.41 3.51
N LEU A 104 5.11 18.81 4.65
CA LEU A 104 6.23 19.31 5.45
C LEU A 104 7.53 18.81 4.83
N ALA A 105 8.23 19.74 4.15
CA ALA A 105 9.33 19.49 3.21
C ALA A 105 10.42 18.54 3.72
N ASP A 106 10.78 18.59 5.00
CA ASP A 106 11.88 17.78 5.51
C ASP A 106 11.43 16.35 5.89
N MET A 107 10.15 16.14 6.16
CA MET A 107 9.60 14.88 6.71
C MET A 107 9.29 13.81 5.65
N CYS A 108 9.50 14.13 4.36
CA CYS A 108 9.38 13.20 3.24
C CYS A 108 10.73 12.87 2.57
N PHE A 109 11.88 13.34 3.07
CA PHE A 109 13.19 13.09 2.45
C PHE A 109 14.15 12.38 3.38
N ASP A 110 14.38 12.87 4.60
CA ASP A 110 15.26 12.20 5.56
C ASP A 110 14.78 12.50 6.98
N SER A 111 13.82 11.69 7.44
CA SER A 111 13.21 11.83 8.77
C SER A 111 14.25 11.89 9.89
N LEU A 112 15.43 11.29 9.72
CA LEU A 112 16.51 11.35 10.71
C LEU A 112 17.22 12.70 10.71
N LYS A 113 17.51 13.31 9.55
CA LYS A 113 18.07 14.67 9.52
C LYS A 113 17.13 15.68 10.15
N VAL A 114 15.83 15.58 9.92
CA VAL A 114 14.86 16.49 10.55
C VAL A 114 14.86 16.32 12.06
N ILE A 115 14.88 15.08 12.54
CA ILE A 115 14.92 14.77 13.97
C ILE A 115 16.23 15.27 14.59
N ASP A 116 17.37 15.06 13.92
CA ASP A 116 18.68 15.54 14.36
C ASP A 116 18.77 17.08 14.34
N GLU A 117 18.17 17.74 13.36
CA GLU A 117 18.06 19.20 13.28
C GLU A 117 17.12 19.77 14.34
N ILE A 118 16.00 19.11 14.63
CA ILE A 118 15.08 19.46 15.73
C ILE A 118 15.78 19.27 17.09
N HIS A 119 16.54 18.19 17.28
CA HIS A 119 17.34 17.98 18.49
C HIS A 119 18.46 19.02 18.63
N SER A 120 19.08 19.42 17.53
CA SER A 120 20.10 20.49 17.49
C SER A 120 19.51 21.86 17.81
N THR A 121 18.31 22.18 17.30
CA THR A 121 17.62 23.46 17.59
C THR A 121 16.97 23.51 18.97
N GLN A 122 16.57 22.37 19.55
CA GLN A 122 16.10 22.27 20.94
C GLN A 122 17.16 22.69 21.96
N ASN A 123 18.45 22.63 21.62
CA ASN A 123 19.51 23.12 22.51
C ASN A 123 19.61 24.66 22.58
N ASN A 124 18.96 25.41 21.65
CA ASN A 124 19.11 26.87 21.59
C ASN A 124 17.82 27.69 21.66
N VAL A 125 16.62 27.10 21.69
CA VAL A 125 15.39 27.84 22.00
C VAL A 125 14.48 27.03 22.91
N SER A 126 14.37 27.49 24.15
CA SER A 126 13.42 27.06 25.17
C SER A 126 11.96 27.40 24.77
N LYS A 127 11.41 26.67 23.79
CA LYS A 127 9.96 26.44 23.73
C LYS A 127 9.72 25.04 24.26
N LEU A 128 9.27 24.96 25.51
CA LEU A 128 8.62 23.74 26.00
C LEU A 128 7.54 23.33 24.98
N PRO A 129 7.51 22.08 24.48
CA PRO A 129 6.55 21.63 23.46
C PRO A 129 5.08 21.64 23.91
N ASN A 130 4.81 22.07 25.15
CA ASN A 130 3.49 22.14 25.77
C ASN A 130 2.92 23.56 25.90
N TYR A 131 3.61 24.60 25.39
CA TYR A 131 3.14 25.98 25.54
C TYR A 131 3.25 26.73 24.20
N ASP A 132 2.33 26.42 23.28
CA ASP A 132 2.04 27.35 22.19
C ASP A 132 0.99 28.37 22.67
N CYS A 133 1.44 29.60 22.91
CA CYS A 133 0.57 30.72 23.28
C CYS A 133 -0.21 31.28 22.08
N ARG A 134 -0.05 30.72 20.87
CA ARG A 134 -0.90 31.06 19.74
C ARG A 134 -2.16 30.21 19.84
N LYS A 135 -3.32 30.87 19.82
CA LYS A 135 -4.58 30.19 19.51
C LYS A 135 -4.42 29.65 18.09
N SER A 136 -4.04 28.38 17.94
CA SER A 136 -3.93 27.69 16.66
C SER A 136 -5.12 26.77 16.49
N THR A 137 -5.55 26.59 15.24
CA THR A 137 -6.51 25.56 14.84
C THR A 137 -5.88 24.19 15.04
N CYS A 138 -6.66 23.17 15.43
CA CYS A 138 -6.13 21.81 15.54
C CYS A 138 -5.96 21.12 14.18
N ASP A 139 -4.74 21.11 13.69
CA ASP A 139 -4.42 20.43 12.44
C ASP A 139 -4.30 18.91 12.67
N VAL A 140 -4.65 18.11 11.67
CA VAL A 140 -4.48 16.65 11.72
C VAL A 140 -3.34 16.24 10.82
N SER A 141 -2.41 15.45 11.34
CA SER A 141 -1.32 14.91 10.54
C SER A 141 -1.66 13.50 10.01
N LEU A 142 -1.27 13.20 8.78
CA LEU A 142 -1.29 11.87 8.18
C LEU A 142 0.15 11.39 8.06
N THR A 143 0.46 10.22 8.63
CA THR A 143 1.84 9.70 8.70
C THR A 143 1.92 8.27 8.16
N GLY A 144 3.03 7.92 7.53
CA GLY A 144 3.26 6.58 6.97
C GLY A 144 4.03 6.61 5.65
N PRO A 145 4.24 5.46 4.99
CA PRO A 145 3.66 4.17 5.33
C PRO A 145 4.47 3.34 6.36
N SER A 146 5.70 3.68 6.72
CA SER A 146 6.46 2.93 7.75
C SER A 146 6.07 3.34 9.15
N TRP A 147 5.76 2.35 9.99
CA TRP A 147 5.43 2.57 11.39
C TRP A 147 6.63 3.10 12.18
N SER A 148 7.83 2.62 11.88
CA SER A 148 9.06 2.92 12.64
C SER A 148 9.44 4.40 12.55
N THR A 149 9.27 4.98 11.37
CA THR A 149 9.44 6.42 11.14
C THR A 149 8.29 7.23 11.72
N SER A 150 7.05 6.73 11.58
CA SER A 150 5.85 7.38 12.13
C SER A 150 5.92 7.56 13.65
N ILE A 151 6.45 6.56 14.38
CA ILE A 151 6.72 6.67 15.83
C ILE A 151 7.67 7.83 16.12
N LYS A 152 8.77 7.91 15.39
CA LYS A 152 9.78 8.94 15.63
C LYS A 152 9.18 10.34 15.43
N MET A 153 8.38 10.54 14.38
CA MET A 153 7.63 11.77 14.12
C MET A 153 6.57 12.09 15.18
N THR A 154 5.98 11.05 15.79
CA THR A 154 4.89 11.20 16.77
C THR A 154 5.33 11.92 18.06
N THR A 155 6.60 11.80 18.43
CA THR A 155 7.14 12.24 19.74
C THR A 155 7.08 13.76 19.97
N PHE A 156 6.95 14.57 18.91
CA PHE A 156 7.22 16.01 18.99
C PHE A 156 5.99 16.92 19.11
N ILE A 157 4.79 16.46 18.71
CA ILE A 157 3.60 17.30 18.58
C ILE A 157 2.34 16.57 19.08
N LYS A 158 1.63 17.15 20.07
CA LYS A 158 0.35 16.66 20.63
C LYS A 158 -0.86 16.97 19.74
N HIS A 159 -0.76 16.67 18.45
CA HIS A 159 -1.86 16.77 17.50
C HIS A 159 -2.29 15.36 17.11
N PRO A 160 -3.59 15.15 16.80
CA PRO A 160 -4.08 13.88 16.28
C PRO A 160 -3.32 13.52 14.99
N LYS A 161 -2.87 12.26 14.91
CA LYS A 161 -2.21 11.70 13.74
C LYS A 161 -2.96 10.47 13.26
N ILE A 162 -3.15 10.34 11.95
CA ILE A 162 -3.68 9.12 11.33
C ILE A 162 -2.56 8.44 10.55
N PHE A 163 -2.24 7.23 10.96
CA PHE A 163 -1.31 6.37 10.25
C PHE A 163 -2.03 5.64 9.10
N PHE A 164 -1.53 5.83 7.88
CA PHE A 164 -2.12 5.26 6.65
C PHE A 164 -1.39 4.02 6.11
N GLY A 165 -0.28 3.63 6.75
CA GLY A 165 0.44 2.40 6.43
C GLY A 165 -0.24 1.12 6.95
N PRO A 166 0.39 -0.04 6.75
CA PRO A 166 -0.08 -1.33 7.26
C PRO A 166 -0.30 -1.36 8.75
N PHE A 167 -1.39 -1.98 9.24
CA PHE A 167 -1.67 -1.99 10.67
C PHE A 167 -0.50 -2.57 11.49
N ASN A 168 -0.04 -1.81 12.48
CA ASN A 168 0.99 -2.23 13.42
C ASN A 168 0.46 -2.22 14.87
N PRO A 169 0.56 -3.33 15.62
CA PRO A 169 0.10 -3.39 17.01
C PRO A 169 0.69 -2.31 17.93
N ILE A 170 1.96 -1.94 17.74
CA ILE A 170 2.67 -1.01 18.63
C ILE A 170 2.02 0.38 18.64
N LEU A 171 1.52 0.83 17.50
CA LEU A 171 0.85 2.13 17.32
C LEU A 171 -0.54 2.17 17.99
N SER A 172 -1.05 1.03 18.47
CA SER A 172 -2.32 0.95 19.21
C SER A 172 -2.15 1.10 20.73
N ASP A 173 -0.91 1.16 21.23
CA ASP A 173 -0.65 1.42 22.64
C ASP A 173 -1.04 2.87 22.97
N ASN A 174 -2.18 3.05 23.66
CA ASN A 174 -2.70 4.37 24.00
C ASN A 174 -1.86 5.09 25.09
N VAL A 175 -0.98 4.37 25.79
CA VAL A 175 -0.07 4.96 26.78
C VAL A 175 1.12 5.58 26.07
N LEU A 176 1.69 4.86 25.09
CA LEU A 176 2.84 5.34 24.31
C LEU A 176 2.41 6.34 23.21
N PHE A 177 1.29 6.09 22.54
CA PHE A 177 0.81 6.85 21.38
C PHE A 177 -0.66 7.31 21.52
N PRO A 178 -0.99 8.15 22.51
CA PRO A 178 -2.37 8.54 22.82
C PRO A 178 -3.11 9.28 21.70
N TYR A 179 -2.38 9.87 20.75
CA TYR A 179 -2.92 10.68 19.64
C TYR A 179 -2.70 10.05 18.26
N VAL A 180 -2.26 8.80 18.19
CA VAL A 180 -2.08 8.08 16.91
C VAL A 180 -3.26 7.14 16.70
N TYR A 181 -3.86 7.22 15.52
CA TYR A 181 -4.96 6.37 15.07
C TYR A 181 -4.57 5.67 13.78
N GLN A 182 -5.01 4.44 13.58
CA GLN A 182 -4.67 3.68 12.37
C GLN A 182 -5.91 3.47 11.51
N ILE A 183 -5.82 3.81 10.23
CA ILE A 183 -6.93 3.61 9.28
C ILE A 183 -6.97 2.17 8.76
N ALA A 184 -5.82 1.51 8.61
CA ALA A 184 -5.71 0.16 8.06
C ALA A 184 -6.42 -0.91 8.91
N HIS A 185 -6.98 -1.93 8.25
CA HIS A 185 -7.58 -3.08 8.92
C HIS A 185 -6.53 -3.94 9.62
N LYS A 186 -6.93 -4.60 10.71
CA LYS A 186 -6.08 -5.59 11.36
C LYS A 186 -6.14 -6.90 10.58
N ASP A 187 -4.99 -7.54 10.40
CA ASP A 187 -4.88 -8.84 9.72
C ASP A 187 -5.32 -10.05 10.58
N ILE A 188 -6.40 -9.90 11.36
CA ILE A 188 -6.89 -10.93 12.29
C ILE A 188 -7.28 -12.22 11.54
N CYS A 189 -7.92 -12.08 10.37
CA CYS A 189 -8.36 -13.22 9.58
C CYS A 189 -7.37 -13.64 8.48
N LEU A 190 -6.26 -12.91 8.31
CA LEU A 190 -5.27 -13.25 7.29
C LEU A 190 -4.67 -14.66 7.47
N PRO A 191 -4.25 -15.09 8.68
CA PRO A 191 -3.73 -16.45 8.87
C PRO A 191 -4.76 -17.52 8.50
N LYS A 192 -6.03 -17.31 8.89
CA LYS A 192 -7.12 -18.21 8.55
C LYS A 192 -7.39 -18.25 7.04
N ALA A 193 -7.31 -17.11 6.35
CA ALA A 193 -7.43 -17.02 4.91
C ALA A 193 -6.30 -17.78 4.18
N MET A 194 -5.05 -17.59 4.63
CA MET A 194 -3.89 -18.29 4.10
C MET A 194 -3.96 -19.80 4.32
N VAL A 195 -4.35 -20.26 5.52
CA VAL A 195 -4.53 -21.68 5.81
C VAL A 195 -5.68 -22.29 5.00
N SER A 196 -6.78 -21.56 4.81
CA SER A 196 -7.88 -22.01 3.95
C SER A 196 -7.41 -22.26 2.51
N LEU A 197 -6.57 -21.37 1.98
CA LEU A 197 -5.94 -21.55 0.66
C LEU A 197 -5.02 -22.78 0.61
N MET A 198 -4.25 -23.01 1.67
CA MET A 198 -3.39 -24.20 1.79
C MET A 198 -4.18 -25.49 1.78
N LEU A 199 -5.28 -25.54 2.53
CA LEU A 199 -6.18 -26.71 2.53
C LEU A 199 -6.79 -26.94 1.16
N TYR A 200 -7.21 -25.88 0.47
CA TYR A 200 -7.77 -25.97 -0.88
C TYR A 200 -6.80 -26.63 -1.87
N PHE A 201 -5.52 -26.23 -1.83
CA PHE A 201 -4.48 -26.82 -2.69
C PHE A 201 -3.77 -28.03 -2.08
N THR A 202 -4.25 -28.54 -0.94
CA THR A 202 -3.65 -29.68 -0.20
C THR A 202 -2.18 -29.48 0.18
N TRP A 203 -1.76 -28.23 0.41
CA TRP A 203 -0.43 -27.89 0.87
C TRP A 203 -0.30 -28.12 2.37
N THR A 204 0.19 -29.30 2.75
CA THR A 204 0.34 -29.69 4.16
C THR A 204 1.72 -29.46 4.74
N TRP A 205 2.72 -29.15 3.91
CA TRP A 205 4.12 -28.95 4.32
C TRP A 205 4.67 -27.62 3.77
N VAL A 206 4.72 -26.61 4.63
CA VAL A 206 4.99 -25.22 4.24
C VAL A 206 6.12 -24.59 5.06
N GLY A 207 6.88 -23.69 4.46
CA GLY A 207 7.86 -22.86 5.16
C GLY A 207 7.24 -21.55 5.63
N LEU A 208 7.83 -20.92 6.63
CA LEU A 208 7.43 -19.60 7.11
C LEU A 208 8.65 -18.71 7.32
N VAL A 209 8.55 -17.48 6.85
CA VAL A 209 9.51 -16.41 7.09
C VAL A 209 8.76 -15.17 7.56
N VAL A 210 9.19 -14.60 8.68
CA VAL A 210 8.59 -13.39 9.25
C VAL A 210 9.65 -12.39 9.69
N SER A 211 9.28 -11.12 9.79
CA SER A 211 10.08 -10.09 10.46
C SER A 211 10.18 -10.33 11.97
N ASP A 212 11.31 -9.97 12.57
CA ASP A 212 11.52 -9.94 14.03
C ASP A 212 10.98 -8.62 14.63
N ASP A 213 9.70 -8.37 14.42
CA ASP A 213 8.96 -7.23 14.96
C ASP A 213 7.61 -7.68 15.56
N ASP A 214 6.94 -6.80 16.31
CA ASP A 214 5.68 -7.15 16.99
C ASP A 214 4.60 -7.63 16.02
N GLN A 215 4.57 -7.11 14.79
CA GLN A 215 3.61 -7.49 13.76
C GLN A 215 3.90 -8.92 13.25
N GLY A 216 5.16 -9.23 12.95
CA GLY A 216 5.61 -10.54 12.48
C GLY A 216 5.50 -11.63 13.55
N ILE A 217 5.81 -11.30 14.81
CA ILE A 217 5.67 -12.22 15.94
C ILE A 217 4.20 -12.52 16.26
N GLN A 218 3.33 -11.50 16.22
CA GLN A 218 1.88 -11.71 16.38
C GLN A 218 1.34 -12.61 15.26
N PHE A 219 1.67 -12.31 14.00
CA PHE A 219 1.26 -13.14 12.85
C PHE A 219 1.77 -14.59 12.96
N LEU A 220 3.03 -14.79 13.37
CA LEU A 220 3.59 -16.12 13.61
C LEU A 220 2.78 -16.90 14.66
N SER A 221 2.36 -16.24 15.73
CA SER A 221 1.52 -16.86 16.77
C SER A 221 0.16 -17.28 16.22
N ASP A 222 -0.54 -16.35 15.57
CA ASP A 222 -1.90 -16.57 15.05
C ASP A 222 -1.91 -17.62 13.93
N LEU A 223 -0.90 -17.60 13.06
CA LEU A 223 -0.74 -18.60 12.00
C LEU A 223 -0.42 -19.99 12.55
N ARG A 224 0.41 -20.11 13.60
CA ARG A 224 0.69 -21.41 14.23
C ARG A 224 -0.57 -22.04 14.80
N GLU A 225 -1.42 -21.24 15.44
CA GLU A 225 -2.70 -21.72 15.95
C GLU A 225 -3.59 -22.25 14.83
N GLU A 226 -3.75 -21.50 13.74
CA GLU A 226 -4.58 -21.91 12.60
C GLU A 226 -4.01 -23.13 11.85
N ILE A 227 -2.69 -23.20 11.67
CA ILE A 227 -2.02 -24.35 11.03
C ILE A 227 -2.20 -25.63 11.87
N GLN A 228 -2.03 -25.54 13.19
CA GLN A 228 -2.21 -26.69 14.11
C GLN A 228 -3.65 -27.20 14.11
N ARG A 229 -4.64 -26.29 14.14
CA ARG A 229 -6.06 -26.62 14.08
C ARG A 229 -6.45 -27.37 12.80
N ASN A 230 -5.75 -27.10 11.70
CA ASN A 230 -6.09 -27.61 10.38
C ASN A 230 -5.14 -28.70 9.85
N GLY A 231 -4.21 -29.20 10.68
CA GLY A 231 -3.33 -30.31 10.31
C GLY A 231 -2.28 -29.97 9.23
N VAL A 232 -1.94 -28.69 9.07
CA VAL A 232 -0.81 -28.24 8.24
C VAL A 232 0.46 -28.25 9.11
N CYS A 233 1.64 -28.42 8.52
CA CYS A 233 2.91 -28.46 9.25
C CYS A 233 3.90 -27.41 8.72
N LEU A 234 4.63 -26.79 9.64
CA LEU A 234 5.72 -25.87 9.34
C LEU A 234 7.04 -26.64 9.21
N ALA A 235 7.61 -26.65 8.01
CA ALA A 235 8.90 -27.28 7.73
C ALA A 235 10.08 -26.54 8.37
N PHE A 236 9.97 -25.21 8.40
CA PHE A 236 10.92 -24.31 9.05
C PHE A 236 10.23 -22.99 9.37
N VAL A 237 10.80 -22.26 10.33
CA VAL A 237 10.40 -20.88 10.66
C VAL A 237 11.67 -20.04 10.73
N ASN A 238 11.76 -19.05 9.85
CA ASN A 238 12.84 -18.07 9.85
C ASN A 238 12.30 -16.74 10.37
N VAL A 239 12.86 -16.26 11.49
CA VAL A 239 12.58 -14.92 12.01
C VAL A 239 13.76 -14.04 11.62
N ILE A 240 13.50 -13.05 10.76
CA ILE A 240 14.52 -12.20 10.15
C ILE A 240 14.64 -10.91 10.98
N PRO A 241 15.81 -10.65 11.61
CA PRO A 241 16.00 -9.49 12.47
C PRO A 241 15.98 -8.20 11.65
N ASP A 242 15.32 -7.15 12.15
CA ASP A 242 15.31 -5.83 11.50
C ASP A 242 16.72 -5.18 11.42
N SER A 243 17.60 -5.50 12.38
CA SER A 243 18.99 -5.05 12.36
C SER A 243 19.79 -5.70 11.22
N MET A 244 20.25 -4.88 10.26
CA MET A 244 21.13 -5.30 9.16
C MET A 244 22.42 -6.01 9.64
N GLN A 245 22.96 -5.63 10.80
CA GLN A 245 24.14 -6.27 11.37
C GLN A 245 23.85 -7.72 11.79
N LEU A 246 22.77 -7.93 12.54
CA LEU A 246 22.33 -9.27 12.97
C LEU A 246 21.91 -10.12 11.76
N TYR A 247 21.22 -9.51 10.81
CA TYR A 247 20.81 -10.17 9.57
C TYR A 247 22.03 -10.68 8.79
N THR A 248 23.03 -9.83 8.54
CA THR A 248 24.21 -10.20 7.75
C THR A 248 24.98 -11.38 8.37
N ALA A 249 25.05 -11.45 9.70
CA ALA A 249 25.69 -12.55 10.41
C ALA A 249 24.93 -13.89 10.26
N ARG A 250 23.62 -13.86 10.02
CA ARG A 250 22.73 -15.04 9.99
C ARG A 250 22.20 -15.39 8.60
N ALA A 251 22.38 -14.52 7.59
CA ALA A 251 21.82 -14.66 6.24
C ALA A 251 22.06 -16.06 5.64
N GLY A 252 23.28 -16.59 5.74
CA GLY A 252 23.61 -17.92 5.21
C GLY A 252 22.88 -19.08 5.89
N ILE A 253 22.45 -18.92 7.15
CA ILE A 253 21.64 -19.91 7.87
C ILE A 253 20.23 -19.94 7.28
N TYR A 254 19.62 -18.77 7.08
CA TYR A 254 18.29 -18.64 6.48
C TYR A 254 18.26 -19.19 5.05
N ASP A 255 19.26 -18.83 4.24
CA ASP A 255 19.44 -19.33 2.88
C ASP A 255 19.48 -20.87 2.86
N LYS A 256 20.32 -21.46 3.71
CA LYS A 256 20.49 -22.92 3.80
C LYS A 256 19.21 -23.63 4.22
N GLN A 257 18.47 -23.10 5.21
CA GLN A 257 17.20 -23.70 5.66
C GLN A 257 16.17 -23.74 4.54
N ILE A 258 16.02 -22.65 3.78
CA ILE A 258 15.07 -22.59 2.66
C ILE A 258 15.51 -23.52 1.52
N MET A 259 16.79 -23.52 1.16
CA MET A 259 17.34 -24.33 0.07
C MET A 259 17.22 -25.84 0.34
N THR A 260 17.47 -26.27 1.57
CA THR A 260 17.48 -27.69 1.96
C THR A 260 16.08 -28.24 2.28
N SER A 261 15.11 -27.38 2.55
CA SER A 261 13.74 -27.79 2.85
C SER A 261 13.03 -28.41 1.63
N SER A 262 12.23 -29.46 1.87
CA SER A 262 11.33 -30.06 0.89
C SER A 262 10.04 -29.25 0.67
N ALA A 263 9.78 -28.22 1.48
CA ALA A 263 8.60 -27.37 1.36
C ALA A 263 8.63 -26.59 0.04
N LYS A 264 7.58 -26.76 -0.77
CA LYS A 264 7.40 -26.04 -2.03
C LYS A 264 6.81 -24.65 -1.82
N VAL A 265 6.00 -24.49 -0.77
CA VAL A 265 5.28 -23.26 -0.44
C VAL A 265 5.98 -22.60 0.74
N VAL A 266 6.21 -21.29 0.65
CA VAL A 266 6.81 -20.50 1.73
C VAL A 266 5.97 -19.25 1.94
N ILE A 267 5.42 -19.09 3.15
CA ILE A 267 4.77 -17.86 3.56
C ILE A 267 5.84 -16.84 3.93
N ILE A 268 5.68 -15.61 3.44
CA ILE A 268 6.47 -14.44 3.86
C ILE A 268 5.51 -13.38 4.37
N TYR A 269 5.76 -12.89 5.58
CA TYR A 269 4.97 -11.83 6.18
C TYR A 269 5.86 -10.83 6.95
N GLY A 270 5.69 -9.54 6.68
CA GLY A 270 6.46 -8.46 7.30
C GLY A 270 6.48 -7.20 6.45
N GLU A 271 7.17 -6.17 6.90
CA GLU A 271 7.25 -4.88 6.21
C GLU A 271 8.22 -4.89 5.01
N MET A 272 7.84 -4.19 3.94
CA MET A 272 8.73 -3.82 2.84
C MET A 272 9.78 -2.78 3.30
N ASN A 273 10.92 -2.68 2.60
CA ASN A 273 12.09 -1.87 2.99
C ASN A 273 12.79 -2.33 4.29
N SER A 274 12.60 -3.58 4.69
CA SER A 274 13.28 -4.21 5.84
C SER A 274 14.36 -5.20 5.39
N THR A 275 15.11 -5.75 6.35
CA THR A 275 16.01 -6.90 6.13
C THR A 275 15.31 -8.12 5.52
N LEU A 276 14.00 -8.27 5.74
CA LEU A 276 13.19 -9.30 5.11
C LEU A 276 13.14 -9.10 3.60
N GLU A 277 13.04 -7.85 3.12
CA GLU A 277 13.04 -7.54 1.68
C GLU A 277 14.41 -7.85 1.07
N VAL A 278 15.49 -7.52 1.79
CA VAL A 278 16.85 -7.85 1.39
C VAL A 278 17.01 -9.37 1.27
N SER A 279 16.46 -10.13 2.22
CA SER A 279 16.45 -11.60 2.19
C SER A 279 15.70 -12.14 0.97
N PHE A 280 14.50 -11.60 0.73
CA PHE A 280 13.66 -11.99 -0.40
C PHE A 280 14.39 -11.79 -1.73
N ARG A 281 14.93 -10.59 -1.97
CA ARG A 281 15.73 -10.27 -3.17
C ARG A 281 16.96 -11.18 -3.29
N ARG A 282 17.67 -11.42 -2.19
CA ARG A 282 18.83 -12.30 -2.13
C ARG A 282 18.48 -13.73 -2.56
N TRP A 283 17.35 -14.28 -2.12
CA TRP A 283 16.90 -15.61 -2.54
C TRP A 283 16.62 -15.70 -4.03
N GLY A 284 16.13 -14.60 -4.60
CA GLY A 284 16.03 -14.46 -6.04
C GLY A 284 17.39 -14.57 -6.75
N CYS A 285 18.39 -13.84 -6.27
CA CYS A 285 19.77 -13.91 -6.80
C CYS A 285 20.42 -15.30 -6.63
N LEU A 286 20.04 -16.03 -5.58
CA LEU A 286 20.49 -17.41 -5.34
C LEU A 286 19.73 -18.45 -6.19
N GLY A 287 18.75 -18.03 -6.99
CA GLY A 287 17.96 -18.91 -7.84
C GLY A 287 16.98 -19.81 -7.06
N ILE A 288 16.61 -19.42 -5.84
CA ILE A 288 15.65 -20.17 -5.02
C ILE A 288 14.26 -20.01 -5.63
N LYS A 289 13.66 -21.14 -6.04
CA LYS A 289 12.30 -21.19 -6.59
C LYS A 289 11.35 -21.85 -5.59
N ARG A 290 10.34 -21.09 -5.15
CA ARG A 290 9.28 -21.53 -4.25
C ARG A 290 7.96 -20.90 -4.69
N ILE A 291 6.84 -21.47 -4.24
CA ILE A 291 5.54 -20.79 -4.30
C ILE A 291 5.50 -19.85 -3.10
N TRP A 292 5.73 -18.57 -3.36
CA TRP A 292 5.70 -17.54 -2.33
C TRP A 292 4.24 -17.16 -2.04
N VAL A 293 3.86 -17.12 -0.76
CA VAL A 293 2.54 -16.67 -0.29
C VAL A 293 2.75 -15.47 0.61
N THR A 294 2.15 -14.33 0.30
CA THR A 294 2.43 -13.06 1.00
C THR A 294 1.26 -12.07 0.95
N THR A 295 1.47 -10.82 1.39
CA THR A 295 0.50 -9.72 1.40
C THR A 295 0.77 -8.69 0.29
N SER A 296 -0.20 -7.83 -0.03
CA SER A 296 -0.15 -6.80 -1.10
C SER A 296 1.04 -5.84 -1.00
N GLN A 297 1.63 -5.72 0.19
CA GLN A 297 2.84 -4.95 0.42
C GLN A 297 4.00 -5.49 -0.43
N TRP A 298 4.06 -6.80 -0.63
CA TRP A 298 5.12 -7.51 -1.34
C TRP A 298 4.88 -7.67 -2.84
N ASP A 299 3.96 -6.88 -3.42
CA ASP A 299 3.74 -6.79 -4.87
C ASP A 299 4.95 -6.13 -5.58
N VAL A 300 6.14 -6.68 -5.40
CA VAL A 300 7.40 -6.23 -5.99
C VAL A 300 7.53 -6.92 -7.33
N THR A 301 7.14 -6.24 -8.40
CA THR A 301 7.70 -6.58 -9.71
C THR A 301 9.10 -6.05 -9.78
N THR A 302 10.06 -6.96 -9.87
CA THR A 302 11.43 -6.58 -10.20
C THR A 302 11.40 -5.98 -11.59
N SER A 303 11.99 -4.79 -11.78
CA SER A 303 12.11 -4.18 -13.12
C SER A 303 13.17 -4.87 -13.97
N ASN A 304 13.55 -6.10 -13.59
CA ASN A 304 14.71 -6.75 -14.12
C ASN A 304 14.45 -7.06 -15.60
N ARG A 305 15.21 -6.39 -16.46
CA ARG A 305 15.07 -6.52 -17.93
C ARG A 305 15.73 -7.80 -18.44
N ASP A 306 16.36 -8.56 -17.54
CA ASP A 306 17.02 -9.81 -17.87
C ASP A 306 16.01 -10.87 -18.30
N PHE A 307 16.39 -11.65 -19.32
CA PHE A 307 15.58 -12.75 -19.87
C PHE A 307 15.47 -13.98 -18.94
N SER A 308 16.02 -13.91 -17.72
CA SER A 308 15.85 -14.96 -16.73
C SER A 308 14.42 -14.93 -16.19
N LEU A 309 13.78 -16.10 -16.08
CA LEU A 309 12.51 -16.24 -15.36
C LEU A 309 12.68 -15.63 -13.96
N ASP A 310 11.82 -14.68 -13.63
CA ASP A 310 11.82 -14.03 -12.32
C ASP A 310 11.63 -15.13 -11.25
N PRO A 311 12.52 -15.25 -10.25
CA PRO A 311 12.39 -16.21 -9.15
C PRO A 311 11.09 -16.04 -8.34
N PHE A 312 10.39 -14.91 -8.50
CA PHE A 312 9.13 -14.59 -7.85
C PHE A 312 7.90 -14.79 -8.75
N GLN A 313 8.08 -15.42 -9.91
CA GLN A 313 6.97 -15.80 -10.78
C GLN A 313 6.03 -16.79 -10.07
N GLY A 314 4.72 -16.48 -10.09
CA GLY A 314 3.70 -17.30 -9.45
C GLY A 314 3.47 -16.98 -7.98
N THR A 315 3.92 -15.81 -7.50
CA THR A 315 3.69 -15.37 -6.12
C THR A 315 2.19 -15.16 -5.89
N VAL A 316 1.68 -15.75 -4.82
CA VAL A 316 0.29 -15.60 -4.39
C VAL A 316 0.21 -14.52 -3.33
N THR A 317 -0.58 -13.50 -3.59
CA THR A 317 -0.69 -12.33 -2.73
C THR A 317 -2.11 -12.15 -2.20
N PHE A 318 -2.24 -11.97 -0.89
CA PHE A 318 -3.48 -11.56 -0.23
C PHE A 318 -3.50 -10.04 -0.10
N ALA A 319 -4.55 -9.40 -0.60
CA ALA A 319 -4.78 -7.98 -0.44
C ALA A 319 -6.12 -7.72 0.20
N HIS A 320 -6.25 -6.68 1.01
CA HIS A 320 -7.55 -6.25 1.49
C HIS A 320 -8.48 -5.94 0.30
N HIS A 321 -9.73 -6.39 0.40
CA HIS A 321 -10.75 -6.08 -0.58
C HIS A 321 -11.07 -4.59 -0.52
N HIS A 322 -10.97 -3.92 -1.67
CA HIS A 322 -11.31 -2.51 -1.80
C HIS A 322 -12.21 -2.30 -3.02
N GLY A 323 -13.26 -1.52 -2.83
CA GLY A 323 -14.11 -1.04 -3.89
C GLY A 323 -13.36 -0.12 -4.86
N LYS A 324 -13.84 -0.06 -6.10
CA LYS A 324 -13.20 0.73 -7.15
C LYS A 324 -13.51 2.22 -7.01
N VAL A 325 -12.50 3.04 -6.71
CA VAL A 325 -12.59 4.51 -6.71
C VAL A 325 -12.64 5.06 -8.14
N SER A 326 -13.76 4.82 -8.82
CA SER A 326 -13.89 5.02 -10.27
C SER A 326 -13.65 6.47 -10.71
N LYS A 327 -13.93 7.45 -9.84
CA LYS A 327 -13.69 8.88 -10.12
C LYS A 327 -12.20 9.23 -10.16
N PHE A 328 -11.33 8.49 -9.47
CA PHE A 328 -9.88 8.71 -9.52
C PHE A 328 -9.34 8.53 -10.94
N ARG A 329 -9.94 7.59 -11.69
CA ARG A 329 -9.62 7.42 -13.11
C ARG A 329 -9.86 8.70 -13.90
N ASN A 330 -11.04 9.28 -13.76
CA ASN A 330 -11.42 10.49 -14.49
C ASN A 330 -10.57 11.68 -14.04
N PHE A 331 -10.28 11.80 -12.74
CA PHE A 331 -9.40 12.83 -12.20
C PHE A 331 -8.05 12.84 -12.92
N MET A 332 -7.36 11.71 -12.98
CA MET A 332 -6.06 11.58 -13.66
C MET A 332 -6.12 11.91 -15.15
N GLN A 333 -7.24 11.62 -15.83
CA GLN A 333 -7.43 11.98 -17.24
C GLN A 333 -7.61 13.49 -17.45
N THR A 334 -8.23 14.17 -16.48
CA THR A 334 -8.60 15.60 -16.55
C THR A 334 -7.65 16.53 -15.79
N MET A 335 -6.68 15.97 -15.06
CA MET A 335 -5.80 16.73 -14.19
C MET A 335 -5.01 17.78 -14.98
N ASN A 336 -5.21 19.05 -14.62
CA ASN A 336 -4.48 20.14 -15.25
C ASN A 336 -3.07 20.26 -14.64
N THR A 337 -2.05 19.84 -15.40
CA THR A 337 -0.64 19.95 -14.99
C THR A 337 -0.12 21.38 -14.90
N SER A 338 -0.86 22.38 -15.39
CA SER A 338 -0.51 23.79 -15.17
C SER A 338 -1.00 24.30 -13.81
N LYS A 339 -2.01 23.65 -13.20
CA LYS A 339 -2.57 24.01 -11.89
C LYS A 339 -1.76 23.42 -10.74
N TYR A 340 -1.15 22.26 -10.95
CA TYR A 340 -0.33 21.57 -9.96
C TYR A 340 1.11 21.48 -10.48
N PRO A 341 2.13 21.88 -9.70
CA PRO A 341 3.53 21.74 -10.10
C PRO A 341 4.01 20.29 -9.97
N VAL A 342 3.22 19.35 -10.47
CA VAL A 342 3.51 17.93 -10.56
C VAL A 342 3.88 17.66 -12.01
N ASP A 343 5.16 17.38 -12.24
CA ASP A 343 5.62 16.98 -13.56
C ASP A 343 5.18 15.53 -13.85
N ILE A 344 3.95 15.38 -14.34
CA ILE A 344 3.39 14.11 -14.79
C ILE A 344 4.25 13.50 -15.91
N SER A 345 5.04 14.30 -16.64
CA SER A 345 5.86 13.79 -17.74
C SER A 345 7.03 12.92 -17.28
N GLN A 346 7.70 13.29 -16.17
CA GLN A 346 8.75 12.48 -15.54
C GLN A 346 8.19 11.20 -14.90
N MET A 347 6.94 11.25 -14.48
CA MET A 347 6.24 10.12 -13.91
C MET A 347 5.96 9.04 -14.97
N ARG A 348 5.57 9.43 -16.21
CA ARG A 348 5.30 8.50 -17.34
C ARG A 348 6.46 7.55 -17.66
N THR A 349 7.70 8.00 -17.51
CA THR A 349 8.90 7.21 -17.86
C THR A 349 9.29 6.22 -16.76
N LYS A 350 8.73 6.37 -15.55
CA LYS A 350 9.00 5.55 -14.38
C LYS A 350 7.79 4.73 -13.93
N TRP A 351 6.97 4.22 -14.88
CA TRP A 351 5.77 3.42 -14.59
C TRP A 351 5.90 1.99 -15.13
N ASN A 352 5.38 1.01 -14.39
CA ASN A 352 5.29 -0.39 -14.86
C ASN A 352 3.94 -0.62 -15.54
N TYR A 353 3.98 -1.26 -16.70
CA TYR A 353 2.80 -1.60 -17.48
C TYR A 353 2.42 -3.05 -17.22
N TYR A 354 1.23 -3.29 -16.69
CA TYR A 354 0.75 -4.64 -16.45
C TYR A 354 -0.38 -4.97 -17.40
N ASN A 355 -0.31 -6.15 -18.03
CA ASN A 355 -1.36 -6.63 -18.91
C ASN A 355 -1.62 -5.74 -20.16
N CYS A 356 -0.63 -4.95 -20.57
CA CYS A 356 -0.61 -4.22 -21.83
C CYS A 356 0.42 -4.82 -22.81
N SER A 357 -0.01 -5.19 -24.02
CA SER A 357 0.89 -5.42 -25.14
C SER A 357 1.35 -4.06 -25.68
N VAL A 358 2.58 -3.65 -25.37
CA VAL A 358 3.19 -2.53 -26.08
C VAL A 358 3.46 -3.04 -27.49
N SER A 359 2.73 -2.55 -28.49
CA SER A 359 3.07 -2.87 -29.88
C SER A 359 4.50 -2.40 -30.14
N GLU A 360 5.39 -3.33 -30.54
CA GLU A 360 6.80 -3.10 -30.90
C GLU A 360 7.01 -2.20 -32.14
N THR A 361 6.08 -1.30 -32.45
CA THR A 361 6.30 -0.29 -33.47
C THR A 361 7.10 0.86 -32.87
N ASN A 362 8.42 0.75 -33.01
CA ASN A 362 9.44 1.80 -32.97
C ASN A 362 10.02 2.21 -31.61
N TYR A 363 10.76 1.29 -30.97
CA TYR A 363 11.73 1.65 -29.92
C TYR A 363 12.85 2.60 -30.40
N SER A 364 13.13 2.66 -31.70
CA SER A 364 14.17 3.53 -32.28
C SER A 364 13.70 4.95 -32.65
N SER A 365 12.39 5.25 -32.59
CA SER A 365 11.86 6.61 -32.78
C SER A 365 11.20 7.19 -31.52
N MET A 366 11.32 6.51 -30.38
CA MET A 366 10.69 6.89 -29.11
C MET A 366 11.46 7.97 -28.34
N ASN A 367 12.44 8.61 -28.96
CA ASN A 367 12.96 9.90 -28.49
C ASN A 367 12.09 11.09 -28.95
N HIS A 368 11.07 10.85 -29.78
CA HIS A 368 10.20 11.88 -30.35
C HIS A 368 8.69 11.59 -30.27
N CYS A 369 8.24 10.76 -29.33
CA CYS A 369 6.81 10.75 -28.96
C CYS A 369 6.56 11.80 -27.87
N SER A 370 6.56 13.08 -28.23
CA SER A 370 5.86 14.08 -27.41
C SER A 370 4.37 13.85 -27.63
N PHE A 371 3.76 13.00 -26.80
CA PHE A 371 2.30 13.05 -26.68
C PHE A 371 1.95 14.46 -26.24
N ASN A 372 1.29 15.22 -27.12
CA ASN A 372 1.03 16.64 -26.93
C ASN A 372 0.11 16.88 -25.72
N THR A 373 -0.64 15.86 -25.26
CA THR A 373 -1.43 15.93 -24.04
C THR A 373 -1.44 14.60 -23.26
N THR A 374 -1.57 14.68 -21.94
CA THR A 374 -1.86 13.55 -21.03
C THR A 374 -3.14 12.81 -21.42
N LEU A 375 -4.13 13.54 -21.96
CA LEU A 375 -5.43 13.03 -22.39
C LEU A 375 -5.32 12.03 -23.56
N GLU A 376 -4.46 12.30 -24.55
CA GLU A 376 -4.22 11.39 -25.69
C GLU A 376 -3.58 10.06 -25.26
N TRP A 377 -2.69 10.11 -24.26
CA TRP A 377 -2.05 8.91 -23.72
C TRP A 377 -3.02 8.03 -22.92
N PHE A 378 -3.86 8.63 -22.07
CA PHE A 378 -4.89 7.93 -21.29
C PHE A 378 -6.08 7.43 -22.13
N SER A 379 -6.32 8.01 -23.29
CA SER A 379 -7.40 7.60 -24.20
C SER A 379 -7.00 6.41 -25.08
N GLN A 380 -5.72 6.30 -25.46
CA GLN A 380 -5.20 5.16 -26.20
C GLN A 380 -5.05 3.88 -25.35
N HIS A 381 -4.97 4.00 -24.03
CA HIS A 381 -4.78 2.86 -23.14
C HIS A 381 -5.90 2.76 -22.09
N ARG A 382 -6.71 1.70 -22.18
CA ARG A 382 -7.81 1.43 -21.24
C ARG A 382 -7.28 0.90 -19.89
N PHE A 383 -6.64 1.77 -19.12
CA PHE A 383 -6.11 1.43 -17.81
C PHE A 383 -7.19 1.55 -16.72
N ASP A 384 -7.28 0.55 -15.85
CA ASP A 384 -7.84 0.67 -14.51
C ASP A 384 -6.76 1.20 -13.57
N MET A 385 -6.94 2.42 -13.05
CA MET A 385 -6.07 2.97 -12.01
C MET A 385 -6.62 2.51 -10.66
N VAL A 386 -5.96 1.50 -10.11
CA VAL A 386 -6.27 0.93 -8.79
C VAL A 386 -5.29 1.54 -7.81
N LEU A 387 -5.80 2.11 -6.72
CA LEU A 387 -4.96 2.60 -5.63
C LEU A 387 -4.24 1.43 -4.96
N SER A 388 -3.01 1.65 -4.52
CA SER A 388 -2.35 0.81 -3.53
C SER A 388 -3.18 0.74 -2.24
N GLU A 389 -2.88 -0.23 -1.40
CA GLU A 389 -3.51 -0.35 -0.08
C GLU A 389 -3.24 0.91 0.77
N GLU A 390 -2.02 1.41 0.75
CA GLU A 390 -1.62 2.64 1.43
C GLU A 390 -2.32 3.87 0.81
N GLY A 391 -2.47 3.92 -0.51
CA GLY A 391 -3.22 4.97 -1.20
C GLY A 391 -4.72 4.95 -0.86
N TYR A 392 -5.32 3.77 -0.75
CA TYR A 392 -6.72 3.61 -0.35
C TYR A 392 -6.93 4.00 1.12
N ASN A 393 -6.03 3.58 2.00
CA ASN A 393 -5.97 3.98 3.39
C ASN A 393 -5.83 5.50 3.53
N LEU A 394 -4.95 6.13 2.73
CA LEU A 394 -4.76 7.56 2.71
C LEU A 394 -6.03 8.30 2.25
N TYR A 395 -6.69 7.82 1.20
CA TYR A 395 -7.98 8.35 0.75
C TYR A 395 -9.02 8.36 1.88
N ASN A 396 -9.21 7.22 2.56
CA ASN A 396 -10.14 7.13 3.68
C ASN A 396 -9.70 7.96 4.89
N ALA A 397 -8.40 8.11 5.13
CA ALA A 397 -7.88 8.96 6.21
C ALA A 397 -8.23 10.44 5.99
N VAL A 398 -8.11 10.95 4.76
CA VAL A 398 -8.53 12.32 4.41
C VAL A 398 -10.03 12.51 4.65
N TYR A 399 -10.86 11.54 4.26
CA TYR A 399 -12.30 11.58 4.54
C TYR A 399 -12.60 11.52 6.05
N ALA A 400 -11.88 10.72 6.83
CA ALA A 400 -12.04 10.66 8.27
C ALA A 400 -11.81 12.02 8.93
N VAL A 401 -10.77 12.74 8.48
CA VAL A 401 -10.48 14.12 8.90
C VAL A 401 -11.62 15.06 8.51
N ALA A 402 -12.07 15.01 7.26
CA ALA A 402 -13.15 15.88 6.77
C ALA A 402 -14.46 15.69 7.52
N HIS A 403 -14.88 14.44 7.74
CA HIS A 403 -16.08 14.12 8.52
C HIS A 403 -15.97 14.57 9.97
N THR A 404 -14.77 14.47 10.57
CA THR A 404 -14.56 14.93 11.95
C THR A 404 -14.61 16.45 12.05
N TYR A 405 -13.99 17.17 11.11
CA TYR A 405 -14.11 18.62 11.02
C TYR A 405 -15.55 19.08 10.79
N HIS A 406 -16.28 18.39 9.91
CA HIS A 406 -17.67 18.70 9.63
C HIS A 406 -18.55 18.58 10.87
N GLU A 407 -18.35 17.52 11.66
CA GLU A 407 -19.04 17.34 12.96
C GLU A 407 -18.72 18.49 13.93
N ILE A 408 -17.46 18.89 14.04
CA ILE A 408 -17.06 20.00 14.92
C ILE A 408 -17.72 21.30 14.48
N LEU A 409 -17.70 21.62 13.19
CA LEU A 409 -18.36 22.81 12.65
C LEU A 409 -19.86 22.78 12.91
N TYR A 410 -20.49 21.62 12.73
CA TYR A 410 -21.91 21.43 13.00
C TYR A 410 -22.25 21.70 14.48
N GLN A 411 -21.49 21.10 15.41
CA GLN A 411 -21.67 21.32 16.86
C GLN A 411 -21.46 22.79 17.27
N LEU A 412 -20.53 23.49 16.62
CA LEU A 412 -20.28 24.92 16.87
C LEU A 412 -21.43 25.81 16.39
N LEU A 413 -22.04 25.47 15.24
CA LEU A 413 -23.18 26.20 14.70
C LEU A 413 -24.46 26.02 15.53
N GLU A 414 -24.68 24.83 16.11
CA GLU A 414 -25.81 24.61 17.02
C GLU A 414 -25.65 25.34 18.36
N SER A 415 -24.40 25.57 18.80
CA SER A 415 -24.09 26.10 20.14
C SER A 415 -23.86 27.61 20.23
N GLN A 416 -23.68 28.33 19.11
CA GLN A 416 -23.44 29.79 19.12
C GLN A 416 -24.46 30.60 18.29
N PRO A 417 -24.93 31.78 18.78
CA PRO A 417 -25.61 32.74 17.93
C PRO A 417 -24.62 33.32 16.89
N ILE A 418 -25.10 33.42 15.64
CA ILE A 418 -24.44 33.63 14.33
C ILE A 418 -23.37 34.77 14.24
N ALA A 419 -23.16 35.58 15.27
CA ALA A 419 -22.35 36.80 15.22
C ALA A 419 -20.82 36.65 15.48
N LYS A 420 -20.27 35.44 15.61
CA LYS A 420 -18.83 35.21 15.85
C LYS A 420 -18.20 34.20 14.89
N LEU A 421 -18.38 34.36 13.57
CA LEU A 421 -17.64 33.57 12.58
C LEU A 421 -16.17 33.98 12.42
N GLY A 422 -15.75 35.10 13.01
CA GLY A 422 -14.36 35.59 12.97
C GLY A 422 -13.43 34.85 13.92
N GLY A 423 -12.97 33.66 13.51
CA GLY A 423 -11.97 32.87 14.21
C GLY A 423 -12.53 31.59 14.84
N ILE A 424 -12.82 30.59 14.01
CA ILE A 424 -13.21 29.25 14.47
C ILE A 424 -11.96 28.55 14.99
N PHE A 425 -11.85 28.44 16.32
CA PHE A 425 -10.83 27.64 16.98
C PHE A 425 -11.47 26.34 17.49
N TYR A 426 -10.94 25.21 17.07
CA TYR A 426 -11.36 23.89 17.55
C TYR A 426 -10.24 23.23 18.35
N ASP A 427 -10.62 22.67 19.51
CA ASP A 427 -9.71 22.04 20.46
C ASP A 427 -9.17 20.71 19.92
N CYS A 428 -7.86 20.49 20.02
CA CYS A 428 -7.23 19.24 19.62
C CYS A 428 -7.70 18.04 20.42
N LEU A 429 -8.07 18.22 21.69
CA LEU A 429 -8.63 17.13 22.48
C LEU A 429 -10.00 16.70 21.95
N GLN A 430 -10.84 17.67 21.56
CA GLN A 430 -12.13 17.40 20.92
C GLN A 430 -11.92 16.71 19.56
N MET A 431 -11.00 17.21 18.73
CA MET A 431 -10.66 16.60 17.43
C MET A 431 -10.19 15.15 17.60
N ALA A 432 -9.24 14.90 18.51
CA ALA A 432 -8.72 13.57 18.79
C ALA A 432 -9.82 12.63 19.31
N SER A 433 -10.67 13.10 20.22
CA SER A 433 -11.76 12.29 20.76
C SER A 433 -12.80 11.92 19.70
N LEU A 434 -13.19 12.88 18.85
CA LEU A 434 -14.17 12.68 17.79
C LEU A 434 -13.63 11.85 16.63
N LEU A 435 -12.34 11.93 16.36
CA LEU A 435 -11.65 11.15 15.33
C LEU A 435 -11.55 9.67 15.74
N LYS A 436 -11.21 9.39 17.01
CA LYS A 436 -11.00 8.03 17.53
C LYS A 436 -12.19 7.09 17.33
N SER A 437 -13.41 7.61 17.40
CA SER A 437 -14.65 6.85 17.27
C SER A 437 -15.42 7.20 16.00
N ARG A 438 -14.76 7.79 15.00
CA ARG A 438 -15.42 8.22 13.77
C ARG A 438 -15.82 7.01 12.95
N VAL A 439 -17.10 6.97 12.58
CA VAL A 439 -17.66 5.99 11.65
C VAL A 439 -18.36 6.78 10.54
N PHE A 440 -18.08 6.46 9.29
CA PHE A 440 -18.70 7.11 8.14
C PHE A 440 -18.74 6.16 6.93
N THR A 441 -19.60 6.47 5.98
CA THR A 441 -19.62 5.79 4.68
C THR A 441 -18.82 6.62 3.68
N ASN A 442 -17.79 6.03 3.08
CA ASN A 442 -16.98 6.72 2.08
C ASN A 442 -17.76 6.88 0.76
N PRO A 443 -17.28 7.69 -0.21
CA PRO A 443 -18.01 7.95 -1.46
C PRO A 443 -18.25 6.72 -2.36
N ILE A 444 -17.58 5.60 -2.10
CA ILE A 444 -17.80 4.35 -2.83
C ILE A 444 -18.79 3.41 -2.12
N GLY A 445 -19.34 3.82 -0.97
CA GLY A 445 -20.38 3.08 -0.25
C GLY A 445 -19.85 2.14 0.84
N GLU A 446 -18.56 2.17 1.15
CA GLU A 446 -17.96 1.32 2.18
C GLU A 446 -17.98 2.00 3.55
N LEU A 447 -18.20 1.21 4.60
CA LEU A 447 -18.15 1.68 5.98
C LEU A 447 -16.71 1.76 6.45
N VAL A 448 -16.28 2.94 6.89
CA VAL A 448 -14.97 3.19 7.49
C VAL A 448 -15.15 3.41 8.99
N ASP A 449 -14.47 2.61 9.80
CA ASP A 449 -14.49 2.70 11.27
C ASP A 449 -13.09 2.95 11.82
N MET A 450 -12.89 4.12 12.45
CA MET A 450 -11.65 4.50 13.11
C MET A 450 -11.44 3.78 14.45
N ASN A 451 -12.49 3.21 15.04
CA ASN A 451 -12.40 2.50 16.30
C ASN A 451 -11.80 1.11 16.11
N LEU A 452 -10.55 0.95 16.56
CA LEU A 452 -9.80 -0.31 16.46
C LEU A 452 -10.41 -1.52 17.18
N ARG A 453 -11.41 -1.31 18.07
CA ARG A 453 -12.17 -2.40 18.72
C ARG A 453 -13.27 -2.95 17.82
N GLY A 454 -13.79 -2.14 16.89
CA GLY A 454 -14.86 -2.50 15.95
C GLY A 454 -14.36 -3.13 14.65
N LYS A 455 -13.05 -3.11 14.38
CA LYS A 455 -12.45 -3.71 13.17
C LYS A 455 -12.62 -5.22 13.18
N LEU A 456 -13.68 -5.66 12.52
CA LEU A 456 -13.96 -7.05 12.16
C LEU A 456 -12.95 -7.53 11.10
N CYS A 457 -12.92 -8.84 10.89
CA CYS A 457 -12.14 -9.45 9.83
C CYS A 457 -12.42 -8.80 8.48
N ALA A 458 -11.35 -8.39 7.81
CA ALA A 458 -11.44 -7.87 6.46
C ALA A 458 -11.70 -9.01 5.46
N ASP A 459 -12.31 -8.64 4.34
CA ASP A 459 -12.35 -9.49 3.17
C ASP A 459 -11.03 -9.35 2.42
N TYR A 460 -10.56 -10.45 1.83
CA TYR A 460 -9.30 -10.49 1.10
C TYR A 460 -9.55 -10.87 -0.36
N ASP A 461 -8.91 -10.15 -1.26
CA ASP A 461 -8.73 -10.56 -2.64
C ASP A 461 -7.41 -11.31 -2.77
N ILE A 462 -7.45 -12.45 -3.46
CA ILE A 462 -6.27 -13.29 -3.66
C ILE A 462 -5.80 -13.11 -5.10
N TYR A 463 -4.54 -12.74 -5.26
CA TYR A 463 -3.91 -12.48 -6.54
C TYR A 463 -2.78 -13.46 -6.82
N ASN A 464 -2.51 -13.71 -8.09
CA ASN A 464 -1.31 -14.39 -8.56
C ASN A 464 -0.52 -13.45 -9.47
N ILE A 465 0.77 -13.31 -9.19
CA ILE A 465 1.67 -12.37 -9.86
C ILE A 465 2.65 -13.13 -10.74
N TRP A 466 2.67 -12.78 -12.01
CA TRP A 466 3.54 -13.34 -13.03
C TRP A 466 4.43 -12.24 -13.57
N ASN A 467 5.73 -12.40 -13.42
CA ASN A 467 6.70 -11.49 -14.00
C ASN A 467 7.30 -12.14 -15.25
N PHE A 468 7.25 -11.43 -16.36
CA PHE A 468 7.74 -11.86 -17.65
C PHE A 468 8.99 -11.03 -18.04
N PRO A 469 9.83 -11.55 -18.94
CA PRO A 469 10.96 -10.80 -19.48
C PRO A 469 10.56 -9.42 -20.00
N GLN A 470 11.53 -8.50 -20.07
CA GLN A 470 11.33 -7.10 -20.47
C GLN A 470 10.49 -6.25 -19.49
N GLY A 471 10.24 -6.76 -18.28
CA GLY A 471 9.55 -6.01 -17.21
C GLY A 471 8.03 -6.00 -17.32
N PHE A 472 7.44 -6.90 -18.10
CA PHE A 472 5.99 -7.07 -18.14
C PHE A 472 5.52 -7.91 -16.95
N GLY A 473 4.72 -7.32 -16.07
CA GLY A 473 4.06 -8.02 -14.97
C GLY A 473 2.59 -8.33 -15.30
N LEU A 474 2.05 -9.39 -14.74
CA LEU A 474 0.63 -9.71 -14.78
C LEU A 474 0.17 -10.07 -13.37
N LYS A 475 -0.73 -9.27 -12.79
CA LYS A 475 -1.41 -9.57 -11.53
C LYS A 475 -2.84 -9.99 -11.88
N VAL A 476 -3.20 -11.23 -11.54
CA VAL A 476 -4.51 -11.80 -11.82
C VAL A 476 -5.21 -12.06 -10.51
N LYS A 477 -6.45 -11.60 -10.34
CA LYS A 477 -7.28 -12.01 -9.21
C LYS A 477 -7.69 -13.47 -9.41
N ILE A 478 -7.23 -14.34 -8.53
CA ILE A 478 -7.48 -15.78 -8.58
C ILE A 478 -8.59 -16.21 -7.62
N GLY A 479 -8.97 -15.35 -6.67
CA GLY A 479 -9.99 -15.68 -5.70
C GLY A 479 -10.25 -14.57 -4.71
N GLY A 480 -10.99 -14.93 -3.66
CA GLY A 480 -11.24 -14.08 -2.51
C GLY A 480 -11.55 -14.91 -1.26
N TYR A 481 -11.38 -14.29 -0.10
CA TYR A 481 -11.73 -14.86 1.19
C TYR A 481 -12.60 -13.88 1.96
N SER A 482 -13.69 -14.36 2.55
CA SER A 482 -14.53 -13.57 3.46
C SER A 482 -14.93 -14.39 4.67
N SER A 483 -14.68 -13.84 5.85
CA SER A 483 -15.00 -14.49 7.13
C SER A 483 -16.50 -14.56 7.42
N TYR A 484 -17.30 -13.74 6.72
CA TYR A 484 -18.75 -13.61 6.94
C TYR A 484 -19.56 -14.74 6.29
N PHE A 485 -18.95 -15.52 5.39
CA PHE A 485 -19.61 -16.68 4.79
C PHE A 485 -19.51 -17.93 5.69
N PRO A 486 -20.42 -18.92 5.50
CA PRO A 486 -20.30 -20.23 6.13
C PRO A 486 -18.96 -20.89 5.81
N GLN A 487 -18.44 -21.73 6.72
CA GLN A 487 -17.06 -22.25 6.68
C GLN A 487 -16.64 -22.87 5.33
N ASN A 488 -17.55 -23.51 4.60
CA ASN A 488 -17.30 -24.12 3.29
C ASN A 488 -17.35 -23.14 2.10
N GLN A 489 -17.67 -21.88 2.34
CA GLN A 489 -17.81 -20.80 1.34
C GLN A 489 -16.93 -19.60 1.68
N GLN A 490 -16.12 -19.67 2.75
CA GLN A 490 -15.23 -18.58 3.16
C GLN A 490 -14.15 -18.31 2.12
N LEU A 491 -13.68 -19.32 1.41
CA LEU A 491 -12.72 -19.20 0.31
C LEU A 491 -13.41 -19.46 -1.03
N HIS A 492 -13.20 -18.58 -1.99
CA HIS A 492 -13.63 -18.74 -3.37
C HIS A 492 -12.43 -18.62 -4.31
N ILE A 493 -12.17 -19.64 -5.13
CA ILE A 493 -11.11 -19.65 -6.15
C ILE A 493 -11.75 -19.74 -7.53
N SER A 494 -11.21 -18.99 -8.50
CA SER A 494 -11.67 -19.00 -9.89
C SER A 494 -11.32 -20.34 -10.57
N LYS A 495 -12.34 -20.98 -11.17
CA LYS A 495 -12.25 -22.33 -11.78
C LYS A 495 -11.20 -22.44 -12.89
N ASP A 496 -10.98 -21.38 -13.66
CA ASP A 496 -10.04 -21.40 -14.81
C ASP A 496 -8.56 -21.52 -14.36
N LEU A 497 -8.25 -21.23 -13.09
CA LEU A 497 -6.90 -21.31 -12.53
C LEU A 497 -6.63 -22.57 -11.71
N GLU A 498 -7.66 -23.37 -11.39
CA GLU A 498 -7.52 -24.68 -10.71
C GLU A 498 -6.52 -25.58 -11.45
N GLN A 499 -6.57 -25.57 -12.79
CA GLN A 499 -5.69 -26.36 -13.64
C GLN A 499 -4.26 -25.81 -13.70
N THR A 500 -4.02 -24.52 -13.50
CA THR A 500 -2.67 -23.94 -13.70
C THR A 500 -1.79 -24.17 -12.48
N MET A 501 -2.32 -23.96 -11.27
CA MET A 501 -1.59 -24.23 -10.02
C MET A 501 -1.55 -25.73 -9.68
N GLY A 502 -2.55 -26.50 -10.12
CA GLY A 502 -2.56 -27.96 -10.00
C GLY A 502 -1.70 -28.69 -11.05
N ALA A 503 -1.67 -28.24 -12.31
CA ALA A 503 -0.98 -28.95 -13.41
C ALA A 503 0.48 -28.52 -13.65
N THR A 504 0.99 -27.45 -13.01
CA THR A 504 2.44 -27.18 -12.98
C THR A 504 3.19 -28.10 -12.00
N LEU A 505 2.47 -28.97 -11.25
CA LEU A 505 3.04 -29.86 -10.23
C LEU A 505 3.42 -31.26 -10.73
N VAL A 506 3.24 -31.61 -12.01
CA VAL A 506 3.66 -32.91 -12.55
C VAL A 506 4.56 -32.74 -13.77
N CYS A 507 5.78 -32.25 -13.52
CA CYS A 507 6.92 -32.59 -14.36
C CYS A 507 7.98 -33.17 -13.42
N THR A 508 7.85 -34.44 -13.06
CA THR A 508 8.98 -35.26 -12.63
C THR A 508 9.67 -35.82 -13.88
N PRO A 509 11.01 -36.00 -13.86
CA PRO A 509 11.75 -36.59 -14.97
C PRO A 509 11.30 -38.01 -15.32
#